data_AF-A0A211YRN9-F1
#
_entry.id   AF-A0A211YRN9-F1
#
_cell.length_a   1.000
_cell.length_b   1.000
_cell.length_c   1.000
_cell.angle_alpha   90.00
_cell.angle_beta   90.00
_cell.angle_gamma   90.00
#
_symmetry.space_group_name_H-M   'P 1'
#
loop_
_entity.id
_entity.type
_entity.pdbx_description
1 polymer ?
#
loop_
_entity_poly.entity_id
_entity_poly.type
_entity_poly.pdbx_seq_one_letter_code
_entity_poly.pdbx_strand_id
1 'polypeptide(L)'
;MASLRSVARELGLPYSRVYRSIEQLLGARPGHIAAMNHSYSSVIHGGYVWAIIKAIAALHSRNLEYYTLPPVPLWPWLLTHIRAVDALERLLHSMRELGARPSSVILDVGIMDWFNGKTAEYGDGFWDALWEAVDRIRLLARRHGFSWRVVMPDVPATVPDNVPLTMKLQERLLAEHPELPWMPVAQASRDVDHSKHLAWLIEAGVAEKYGVVALGSLKVLAGRQKRAWREAVYRSRGLLEEHGLGDTMLHLFGAPLDVAVTSKLPPGSWDSKTWTFPRVPYLWSAKGATERLVFFTAFLERMVELLMAG
;
A
#
# COMPACT_ATOMS: atom_id res chain seq x y z
N MET A 1 3.51 15.82 31.93
CA MET A 1 4.86 15.71 31.35
C MET A 1 5.18 14.23 31.11
N ALA A 2 5.65 13.89 29.90
CA ALA A 2 5.88 12.52 29.46
C ALA A 2 7.25 12.00 29.91
N SER A 3 7.28 10.99 30.79
CA SER A 3 8.47 10.26 31.24
C SER A 3 8.14 8.77 31.31
N LEU A 4 9.13 7.88 31.29
CA LEU A 4 8.86 6.44 31.43
C LEU A 4 8.09 6.07 32.71
N ARG A 5 8.26 6.88 33.77
CA ARG A 5 7.48 6.75 35.01
C ARG A 5 6.01 7.13 34.82
N SER A 6 5.68 8.13 33.98
CA SER A 6 4.29 8.40 33.65
C SER A 6 3.69 7.36 32.71
N VAL A 7 4.46 6.76 31.79
CA VAL A 7 3.98 5.57 31.03
C VAL A 7 3.60 4.44 31.97
N ALA A 8 4.51 4.08 32.87
CA ALA A 8 4.30 2.99 33.82
C ALA A 8 3.05 3.24 34.68
N ARG A 9 2.86 4.48 35.14
CA ARG A 9 1.67 4.89 35.90
C ARG A 9 0.40 4.81 35.07
N GLU A 10 0.40 5.33 33.85
CA GLU A 10 -0.77 5.33 32.96
C GLU A 10 -1.21 3.91 32.58
N LEU A 11 -0.27 2.99 32.39
CA LEU A 11 -0.54 1.58 32.07
C LEU A 11 -0.83 0.71 33.30
N GLY A 12 -0.70 1.24 34.52
CA GLY A 12 -0.82 0.44 35.74
C GLY A 12 0.29 -0.62 35.89
N LEU A 13 1.46 -0.40 35.30
CA LEU A 13 2.57 -1.36 35.29
C LEU A 13 3.72 -0.93 36.20
N PRO A 14 4.48 -1.88 36.79
CA PRO A 14 5.72 -1.55 37.47
C PRO A 14 6.71 -0.87 36.53
N TYR A 15 7.34 0.22 36.97
CA TYR A 15 8.33 0.95 36.18
C TYR A 15 9.49 0.03 35.69
N SER A 16 9.93 -0.91 36.52
CA SER A 16 10.98 -1.88 36.17
C SER A 16 10.57 -2.85 35.04
N ARG A 17 9.26 -3.04 34.82
CA ARG A 17 8.72 -3.85 33.72
C ARG A 17 8.77 -3.06 32.41
N VAL A 18 8.31 -1.82 32.43
CA VAL A 18 8.39 -0.90 31.28
C VAL A 18 9.84 -0.66 30.86
N TYR A 19 10.73 -0.45 31.84
CA TYR A 19 12.16 -0.29 31.64
C TYR A 19 12.77 -1.49 30.87
N ARG A 20 12.56 -2.71 31.38
CA ARG A 20 13.10 -3.93 30.78
C ARG A 20 12.54 -4.18 29.37
N SER A 21 11.25 -3.92 29.14
CA SER A 21 10.66 -4.06 27.80
C SER A 21 11.36 -3.18 26.77
N ILE A 22 11.67 -1.93 27.14
CA ILE A 22 12.31 -0.96 26.24
C ILE A 22 13.78 -1.31 26.02
N GLU A 23 14.49 -1.70 27.09
CA GLU A 23 15.88 -2.15 27.01
C GLU A 23 16.02 -3.36 26.08
N GLN A 24 15.15 -4.36 26.23
CA GLN A 24 15.19 -5.58 25.42
C GLN A 24 14.81 -5.35 23.95
N LEU A 25 13.78 -4.54 23.68
CA LEU A 25 13.26 -4.38 22.31
C LEU A 25 13.96 -3.29 21.49
N LEU A 26 14.42 -2.22 22.13
CA LEU A 26 15.11 -1.13 21.43
C LEU A 26 16.64 -1.20 21.57
N GLY A 27 17.17 -2.17 22.33
CA GLY A 27 18.59 -2.24 22.66
C GLY A 27 19.09 -0.99 23.39
N ALA A 28 18.19 -0.29 24.10
CA ALA A 28 18.47 0.99 24.70
C ALA A 28 19.40 0.81 25.91
N ARG A 29 20.63 1.32 25.83
CA ARG A 29 21.59 1.29 26.94
C ARG A 29 21.07 2.08 28.15
N PRO A 30 21.50 1.76 29.39
CA PRO A 30 21.04 2.44 30.61
C PRO A 30 21.11 3.98 30.56
N GLY A 31 22.11 4.55 29.89
CA GLY A 31 22.24 5.99 29.70
C GLY A 31 21.15 6.61 28.80
N HIS A 32 20.69 5.91 27.76
CA HIS A 32 19.57 6.34 26.93
C HIS A 32 18.25 6.30 27.72
N ILE A 33 18.08 5.29 28.56
CA ILE A 33 16.89 5.15 29.40
C ILE A 33 16.89 6.18 30.54
N ALA A 34 18.07 6.52 31.08
CA ALA A 34 18.21 7.61 32.04
C ALA A 34 17.77 8.95 31.43
N ALA A 35 18.19 9.25 30.19
CA ALA A 35 17.73 10.43 29.46
C ALA A 35 16.20 10.44 29.26
N MET A 36 15.59 9.28 29.01
CA MET A 36 14.13 9.10 28.89
C MET A 36 13.33 9.29 30.20
N ASN A 37 13.99 9.40 31.35
CA ASN A 37 13.34 9.75 32.61
C ASN A 37 13.26 11.25 32.86
N HIS A 38 14.00 12.06 32.11
CA HIS A 38 13.99 13.50 32.24
C HIS A 38 13.01 14.12 31.24
N SER A 39 12.09 14.94 31.76
CA SER A 39 11.03 15.61 30.99
C SER A 39 11.51 16.65 29.98
N TYR A 40 12.82 16.81 29.80
CA TYR A 40 13.47 17.75 28.88
C TYR A 40 14.21 17.06 27.73
N SER A 41 14.21 15.71 27.70
CA SER A 41 14.84 14.94 26.63
C SER A 41 14.00 15.00 25.35
N SER A 42 14.51 15.69 24.32
CA SER A 42 13.94 15.81 22.96
C SER A 42 13.56 14.47 22.31
N VAL A 43 14.13 13.36 22.79
CA VAL A 43 13.83 11.99 22.34
C VAL A 43 12.37 11.58 22.61
N ILE A 44 11.70 12.13 23.64
CA ILE A 44 10.31 11.77 24.02
C ILE A 44 9.29 12.79 23.53
N HIS A 45 9.73 13.96 23.04
CA HIS A 45 8.83 15.08 22.73
C HIS A 45 8.07 14.97 21.40
N GLY A 46 8.27 13.89 20.64
CA GLY A 46 7.35 13.51 19.56
C GLY A 46 6.30 12.55 20.09
N GLY A 47 5.00 12.89 20.00
CA GLY A 47 3.89 12.03 20.42
C GLY A 47 3.97 10.58 19.89
N TYR A 48 4.68 10.37 18.78
CA TYR A 48 4.94 9.06 18.19
C TYR A 48 5.80 8.13 19.05
N VAL A 49 6.89 8.64 19.66
CA VAL A 49 7.79 7.84 20.52
C VAL A 49 7.05 7.40 21.78
N TRP A 50 6.17 8.26 22.29
CA TRP A 50 5.32 8.00 23.44
C TRP A 50 4.35 6.82 23.22
N ALA A 51 3.64 6.81 22.08
CA ALA A 51 2.73 5.73 21.73
C ALA A 51 3.46 4.40 21.49
N ILE A 52 4.65 4.43 20.89
CA ILE A 52 5.49 3.24 20.67
C ILE A 52 5.89 2.61 22.00
N ILE A 53 6.37 3.43 22.94
CA ILE A 53 6.76 2.97 24.26
C ILE A 53 5.57 2.35 25.01
N LYS A 54 4.38 2.97 24.94
CA LYS A 54 3.16 2.44 25.56
C LYS A 54 2.76 1.08 25.00
N ALA A 55 2.77 0.92 23.68
CA ALA A 55 2.41 -0.33 23.04
C ALA A 55 3.40 -1.45 23.36
N ILE A 56 4.70 -1.16 23.35
CA ILE A 56 5.75 -2.10 23.77
C ILE A 56 5.49 -2.60 25.20
N ALA A 57 5.20 -1.68 26.12
CA ALA A 57 4.95 -2.01 27.52
C ALA A 57 3.66 -2.83 27.71
N ALA A 58 2.58 -2.50 26.98
CA ALA A 58 1.30 -3.21 27.04
C ALA A 58 1.39 -4.62 26.44
N LEU A 59 2.14 -4.81 25.35
CA LEU A 59 2.32 -6.13 24.72
C LEU A 59 3.13 -7.07 25.62
N HIS A 60 4.28 -6.60 26.11
CA HIS A 60 5.10 -7.38 27.02
C HIS A 60 4.40 -7.67 28.36
N SER A 61 3.47 -6.81 28.80
CA SER A 61 2.71 -7.07 30.02
C SER A 61 1.79 -8.31 29.92
N ARG A 62 1.40 -8.66 28.69
CA ARG A 62 0.57 -9.82 28.34
C ARG A 62 1.38 -10.97 27.75
N ASN A 63 2.72 -10.93 27.87
CA ASN A 63 3.63 -11.94 27.31
C ASN A 63 3.50 -12.08 25.77
N LEU A 64 3.15 -10.98 25.09
CA LEU A 64 3.06 -10.89 23.64
C LEU A 64 4.36 -10.27 23.11
N GLU A 65 5.05 -10.98 22.22
CA GLU A 65 6.30 -10.51 21.64
C GLU A 65 6.05 -9.42 20.59
N TYR A 66 6.85 -8.35 20.63
CA TYR A 66 6.80 -7.26 19.65
C TYR A 66 7.76 -7.57 18.50
N TYR A 67 7.25 -8.30 17.51
CA TYR A 67 7.83 -8.23 16.17
C TYR A 67 7.21 -7.02 15.50
N THR A 68 8.01 -6.24 14.77
CA THR A 68 7.52 -5.14 13.93
C THR A 68 6.62 -5.72 12.84
N LEU A 69 5.36 -5.99 13.17
CA LEU A 69 4.23 -6.31 12.29
C LEU A 69 2.94 -6.32 13.14
N PRO A 70 1.87 -5.60 12.74
CA PRO A 70 0.68 -5.35 13.57
C PRO A 70 -0.15 -6.62 13.84
N PRO A 71 -0.57 -6.90 15.10
CA PRO A 71 -1.38 -8.06 15.47
C PRO A 71 -2.90 -7.80 15.48
N VAL A 72 -3.51 -7.42 14.36
CA VAL A 72 -4.98 -7.47 14.08
C VAL A 72 -5.14 -7.55 12.55
N PRO A 73 -6.13 -8.24 11.92
CA PRO A 73 -5.92 -8.91 10.64
C PRO A 73 -5.81 -7.93 9.48
N LEU A 74 -4.67 -7.99 8.79
CA LEU A 74 -4.40 -7.30 7.53
C LEU A 74 -5.41 -7.75 6.47
N TRP A 75 -6.55 -7.05 6.47
CA TRP A 75 -7.00 -6.22 5.38
C TRP A 75 -6.77 -6.74 3.95
N PRO A 76 -7.84 -6.83 3.14
CA PRO A 76 -7.92 -7.88 2.16
C PRO A 76 -6.84 -7.75 1.07
N TRP A 77 -6.34 -6.56 0.72
CA TRP A 77 -5.48 -6.39 -0.45
C TRP A 77 -4.10 -5.82 -0.10
N LEU A 78 -3.04 -6.52 -0.48
CA LEU A 78 -1.65 -6.05 -0.37
C LEU A 78 -1.13 -5.57 -1.73
N LEU A 79 -0.27 -4.55 -1.74
CA LEU A 79 0.56 -4.22 -2.89
C LEU A 79 1.99 -4.66 -2.59
N THR A 80 2.63 -5.36 -3.51
CA THR A 80 4.05 -5.68 -3.42
C THR A 80 4.76 -5.24 -4.69
N HIS A 81 5.99 -4.78 -4.57
CA HIS A 81 6.84 -4.47 -5.71
C HIS A 81 7.55 -5.75 -6.20
N ILE A 82 7.86 -5.88 -7.49
CA ILE A 82 8.57 -7.06 -8.03
C ILE A 82 9.92 -7.32 -7.35
N ARG A 83 10.63 -6.27 -6.91
CA ARG A 83 11.89 -6.39 -6.14
C ARG A 83 11.71 -6.69 -4.64
N ALA A 84 10.47 -6.78 -4.15
CA ALA A 84 10.18 -6.86 -2.72
C ALA A 84 9.40 -8.14 -2.32
N VAL A 85 9.39 -9.16 -3.17
CA VAL A 85 8.64 -10.40 -2.91
C VAL A 85 9.15 -11.15 -1.67
N ASP A 86 10.45 -11.07 -1.36
CA ASP A 86 11.00 -11.58 -0.08
C ASP A 86 10.38 -10.91 1.15
N ALA A 87 10.16 -9.60 1.08
CA ALA A 87 9.55 -8.86 2.18
C ALA A 87 8.07 -9.23 2.33
N LEU A 88 7.38 -9.47 1.21
CA LEU A 88 6.03 -10.02 1.22
C LEU A 88 5.99 -11.40 1.89
N GLU A 89 6.90 -12.31 1.56
CA GLU A 89 6.94 -13.65 2.16
C GLU A 89 7.13 -13.60 3.69
N ARG A 90 8.04 -12.75 4.17
CA ARG A 90 8.21 -12.51 5.62
C ARG A 90 6.95 -11.95 6.26
N LEU A 91 6.30 -10.97 5.62
CA LEU A 91 5.02 -10.41 6.07
C LEU A 91 3.94 -11.49 6.15
N LEU A 92 3.78 -12.32 5.11
CA LEU A 92 2.78 -13.39 5.06
C LEU A 92 3.01 -14.45 6.14
N HIS A 93 4.28 -14.72 6.47
CA HIS A 93 4.62 -15.61 7.58
C HIS A 93 4.13 -15.04 8.91
N SER A 94 4.48 -13.79 9.23
CA SER A 94 4.02 -13.15 10.47
C SER A 94 2.51 -13.00 10.52
N MET A 95 1.85 -12.70 9.39
CA MET A 95 0.38 -12.68 9.31
C MET A 95 -0.22 -14.02 9.70
N ARG A 96 0.35 -15.13 9.19
CA ARG A 96 -0.12 -16.47 9.49
C ARG A 96 0.03 -16.82 10.96
N GLU A 97 1.16 -16.46 11.59
CA GLU A 97 1.37 -16.65 13.03
C GLU A 97 0.32 -15.92 13.88
N LEU A 98 -0.19 -14.80 13.36
CA LEU A 98 -1.25 -14.00 13.95
C LEU A 98 -2.66 -14.45 13.56
N GLY A 99 -2.81 -15.57 12.84
CA GLY A 99 -4.11 -16.07 12.36
C GLY A 99 -4.75 -15.21 11.26
N ALA A 100 -3.97 -14.33 10.62
CA ALA A 100 -4.42 -13.45 9.55
C ALA A 100 -3.97 -13.94 8.17
N ARG A 101 -4.72 -13.55 7.13
CA ARG A 101 -4.36 -13.78 5.73
C ARG A 101 -4.88 -12.65 4.84
N PRO A 102 -4.16 -12.24 3.79
CA PRO A 102 -4.72 -11.32 2.81
C PRO A 102 -5.75 -12.06 1.94
N SER A 103 -6.71 -11.35 1.39
CA SER A 103 -7.64 -11.85 0.37
C SER A 103 -7.08 -11.71 -1.05
N SER A 104 -6.22 -10.72 -1.28
CA SER A 104 -5.58 -10.43 -2.56
C SER A 104 -4.19 -9.81 -2.41
N VAL A 105 -3.33 -10.02 -3.40
CA VAL A 105 -2.04 -9.33 -3.53
C VAL A 105 -1.87 -8.82 -4.96
N ILE A 106 -1.58 -7.53 -5.11
CA ILE A 106 -1.27 -6.89 -6.39
C ILE A 106 0.25 -6.76 -6.50
N LEU A 107 0.82 -7.32 -7.56
CA LEU A 107 2.22 -7.21 -7.92
C LEU A 107 2.42 -5.96 -8.79
N ASP A 108 2.97 -4.90 -8.19
CA ASP A 108 3.41 -3.69 -8.87
C ASP A 108 4.75 -3.94 -9.57
N VAL A 109 4.74 -3.76 -10.88
CA VAL A 109 5.91 -3.96 -11.75
C VAL A 109 6.94 -2.84 -11.61
N GLY A 110 6.56 -1.70 -11.01
CA GLY A 110 7.51 -0.66 -10.67
C GLY A 110 8.20 -0.05 -11.88
N ILE A 111 7.46 0.25 -12.95
CA ILE A 111 8.00 0.73 -14.23
C ILE A 111 9.04 1.86 -14.11
N MET A 112 8.91 2.73 -13.10
CA MET A 112 9.81 3.86 -12.87
C MET A 112 11.22 3.44 -12.44
N ASP A 113 11.39 2.28 -11.82
CA ASP A 113 12.68 1.74 -11.37
C ASP A 113 13.53 1.19 -12.53
N TRP A 114 12.90 0.97 -13.68
CA TRP A 114 13.47 0.35 -14.86
C TRP A 114 13.49 1.27 -16.08
N PHE A 115 12.75 2.37 -16.01
CA PHE A 115 12.69 3.37 -17.05
C PHE A 115 13.98 4.22 -17.07
N ASN A 116 14.68 4.21 -18.20
CA ASN A 116 15.94 4.93 -18.40
C ASN A 116 15.76 6.41 -18.82
N GLY A 117 14.51 6.91 -18.87
CA GLY A 117 14.22 8.29 -19.28
C GLY A 117 14.13 8.52 -20.79
N LYS A 118 14.45 7.51 -21.62
CA LYS A 118 14.67 7.70 -23.07
C LYS A 118 13.89 6.74 -23.97
N THR A 119 13.65 5.51 -23.54
CA THR A 119 13.04 4.47 -24.38
C THR A 119 11.75 3.90 -23.79
N ALA A 120 10.85 3.47 -24.67
CA ALA A 120 9.63 2.76 -24.29
C ALA A 120 9.87 1.27 -23.99
N GLU A 121 11.07 0.77 -24.33
CA GLU A 121 11.45 -0.62 -24.17
C GLU A 121 12.14 -0.86 -22.83
N TYR A 122 11.70 -1.92 -22.15
CA TYR A 122 12.36 -2.46 -20.96
C TYR A 122 13.41 -3.49 -21.39
N GLY A 123 14.61 -3.39 -20.80
CA GLY A 123 15.68 -4.35 -21.03
C GLY A 123 15.44 -5.69 -20.31
N ASP A 124 16.22 -6.70 -20.67
CA ASP A 124 16.07 -8.10 -20.22
C ASP A 124 15.98 -8.23 -18.70
N GLY A 125 16.79 -7.48 -17.95
CA GLY A 125 16.76 -7.53 -16.47
C GLY A 125 15.42 -7.14 -15.85
N PHE A 126 14.61 -6.30 -16.50
CA PHE A 126 13.24 -6.02 -16.04
C PHE A 126 12.34 -7.24 -16.23
N TRP A 127 12.41 -7.86 -17.41
CA TRP A 127 11.59 -9.01 -17.76
C TRP A 127 11.94 -10.21 -16.88
N ASP A 128 13.23 -10.48 -16.67
CA ASP A 128 13.70 -11.51 -15.75
C ASP A 128 13.15 -11.30 -14.34
N ALA A 129 13.25 -10.08 -13.80
CA ALA A 129 12.74 -9.75 -12.48
C ALA A 129 11.21 -9.84 -12.38
N LEU A 130 10.49 -9.44 -13.44
CA LEU A 130 9.04 -9.57 -13.52
C LEU A 130 8.63 -11.04 -13.48
N TRP A 131 9.22 -11.89 -14.32
CA TRP A 131 8.86 -13.30 -14.42
C TRP A 131 9.23 -14.08 -13.16
N GLU A 132 10.40 -13.80 -12.58
CA GLU A 132 10.75 -14.34 -11.26
C GLU A 132 9.71 -13.96 -10.20
N ALA A 133 9.33 -12.67 -10.14
CA ALA A 133 8.35 -12.19 -9.16
C ALA A 133 6.95 -12.80 -9.38
N VAL A 134 6.54 -13.01 -10.64
CA VAL A 134 5.28 -13.67 -11.02
C VAL A 134 5.25 -15.13 -10.54
N ASP A 135 6.32 -15.89 -10.76
CA ASP A 135 6.38 -17.28 -10.29
C ASP A 135 6.39 -17.37 -8.77
N ARG A 136 7.12 -16.46 -8.12
CA ARG A 136 7.15 -16.39 -6.66
C ARG A 136 5.80 -16.01 -6.06
N ILE A 137 5.11 -14.99 -6.57
CA ILE A 137 3.79 -14.61 -6.04
C ILE A 137 2.75 -15.69 -6.28
N ARG A 138 2.81 -16.40 -7.42
CA ARG A 138 1.96 -17.55 -7.73
C ARG A 138 2.15 -18.67 -6.71
N LEU A 139 3.40 -18.96 -6.34
CA LEU A 139 3.72 -19.95 -5.30
C LEU A 139 3.20 -19.51 -3.93
N LEU A 140 3.43 -18.25 -3.55
CA LEU A 140 2.95 -17.69 -2.29
C LEU A 140 1.42 -17.69 -2.21
N ALA A 141 0.74 -17.36 -3.30
CA ALA A 141 -0.73 -17.38 -3.40
C ALA A 141 -1.29 -18.77 -3.12
N ARG A 142 -0.69 -19.82 -3.71
CA ARG A 142 -1.06 -21.21 -3.45
C ARG A 142 -0.79 -21.61 -1.99
N ARG A 143 0.35 -21.20 -1.44
CA ARG A 143 0.77 -21.56 -0.07
C ARG A 143 -0.06 -20.88 1.02
N HIS A 144 -0.40 -19.61 0.82
CA HIS A 144 -1.07 -18.77 1.84
C HIS A 144 -2.56 -18.53 1.56
N GLY A 145 -3.08 -18.98 0.42
CA GLY A 145 -4.51 -18.97 0.10
C GLY A 145 -5.08 -17.58 -0.18
N PHE A 146 -4.43 -16.82 -1.07
CA PHE A 146 -4.89 -15.49 -1.51
C PHE A 146 -5.04 -15.40 -3.03
N SER A 147 -5.91 -14.51 -3.52
CA SER A 147 -5.95 -14.15 -4.95
C SER A 147 -4.80 -13.21 -5.29
N TRP A 148 -4.36 -13.15 -6.54
CA TRP A 148 -3.29 -12.22 -6.90
C TRP A 148 -3.52 -11.63 -8.28
N ARG A 149 -2.93 -10.46 -8.51
CA ARG A 149 -2.95 -9.75 -9.79
C ARG A 149 -1.59 -9.18 -10.10
N VAL A 150 -1.30 -8.98 -11.37
CA VAL A 150 -0.07 -8.32 -11.84
C VAL A 150 -0.45 -7.04 -12.55
N VAL A 151 0.12 -5.92 -12.13
CA VAL A 151 -0.04 -4.66 -12.86
C VAL A 151 0.60 -4.86 -14.24
N MET A 152 -0.16 -4.60 -15.31
CA MET A 152 0.38 -4.76 -16.65
C MET A 152 1.42 -3.66 -16.90
N PRO A 153 2.64 -4.00 -17.35
CA PRO A 153 3.64 -3.01 -17.73
C PRO A 153 3.08 -1.95 -18.70
N ASP A 154 3.41 -0.69 -18.43
CA ASP A 154 2.92 0.50 -19.12
C ASP A 154 4.05 1.48 -19.43
N VAL A 155 3.91 2.30 -20.47
CA VAL A 155 4.93 3.31 -20.77
C VAL A 155 4.66 4.58 -19.97
N PRO A 156 5.65 5.12 -19.23
CA PRO A 156 5.46 6.30 -18.38
C PRO A 156 4.98 7.54 -19.17
N ALA A 157 4.15 8.38 -18.54
CA ALA A 157 3.65 9.65 -19.10
C ALA A 157 4.73 10.63 -19.60
N THR A 158 5.98 10.44 -19.17
CA THR A 158 7.12 11.27 -19.57
C THR A 158 7.66 10.92 -20.95
N VAL A 159 7.27 9.78 -21.52
CA VAL A 159 7.66 9.35 -22.87
C VAL A 159 6.67 9.93 -23.88
N PRO A 160 7.13 10.57 -24.97
CA PRO A 160 6.25 10.91 -26.10
C PRO A 160 5.51 9.68 -26.60
N ASP A 161 4.25 9.83 -26.98
CA ASP A 161 3.42 8.72 -27.48
C ASP A 161 3.26 7.54 -26.49
N ASN A 162 3.36 7.80 -25.18
CA ASN A 162 3.24 6.75 -24.16
C ASN A 162 1.95 5.92 -24.28
N VAL A 163 0.83 6.53 -24.67
CA VAL A 163 -0.45 5.83 -24.81
C VAL A 163 -0.41 4.75 -25.91
N PRO A 164 -0.15 5.06 -27.18
CA PRO A 164 -0.06 4.03 -28.23
C PRO A 164 1.08 3.03 -28.01
N LEU A 165 2.20 3.46 -27.40
CA LEU A 165 3.27 2.53 -27.04
C LEU A 165 2.85 1.57 -25.93
N THR A 166 2.07 2.04 -24.96
CA THR A 166 1.47 1.17 -23.94
C THR A 166 0.49 0.18 -24.57
N MET A 167 -0.39 0.62 -25.48
CA MET A 167 -1.33 -0.27 -26.16
C MET A 167 -0.59 -1.42 -26.86
N LYS A 168 0.44 -1.12 -27.65
CA LYS A 168 1.28 -2.14 -28.32
C LYS A 168 1.94 -3.11 -27.33
N LEU A 169 2.46 -2.59 -26.22
CA LEU A 169 3.07 -3.42 -25.19
C LEU A 169 2.04 -4.35 -24.54
N GLN A 170 0.86 -3.82 -24.21
CA GLN A 170 -0.22 -4.59 -23.61
C GLN A 170 -0.78 -5.63 -24.58
N GLU A 171 -0.93 -5.31 -25.87
CA GLU A 171 -1.31 -6.27 -26.93
C GLU A 171 -0.35 -7.46 -26.96
N ARG A 172 0.96 -7.20 -26.97
CA ARG A 172 1.97 -8.26 -26.93
C ARG A 172 1.82 -9.13 -25.69
N LEU A 173 1.72 -8.53 -24.51
CA LEU A 173 1.62 -9.27 -23.25
C LEU A 173 0.33 -10.08 -23.13
N LEU A 174 -0.78 -9.56 -23.66
CA LEU A 174 -2.06 -10.25 -23.72
C LEU A 174 -2.02 -11.45 -24.67
N ALA A 175 -1.25 -11.37 -25.75
CA ALA A 175 -1.05 -12.46 -26.69
C ALA A 175 -0.08 -13.54 -26.15
N GLU A 176 1.03 -13.13 -25.54
CA GLU A 176 2.08 -14.02 -25.04
C GLU A 176 1.71 -14.68 -23.70
N HIS A 177 1.01 -13.96 -22.83
CA HIS A 177 0.68 -14.40 -21.46
C HIS A 177 -0.81 -14.16 -21.11
N PRO A 178 -1.77 -14.74 -21.85
CA PRO A 178 -3.19 -14.54 -21.63
C PRO A 178 -3.71 -15.14 -20.31
N GLU A 179 -2.94 -16.04 -19.68
CA GLU A 179 -3.29 -16.77 -18.46
C GLU A 179 -3.00 -15.99 -17.16
N LEU A 180 -2.19 -14.93 -17.23
CA LEU A 180 -1.84 -14.15 -16.04
C LEU A 180 -3.02 -13.28 -15.59
N PRO A 181 -3.24 -13.11 -14.27
CA PRO A 181 -4.32 -12.29 -13.73
C PRO A 181 -3.97 -10.81 -13.83
N TRP A 182 -3.92 -10.30 -15.06
CA TRP A 182 -3.48 -8.94 -15.31
C TRP A 182 -4.41 -7.90 -14.68
N MET A 183 -3.82 -6.75 -14.38
CA MET A 183 -4.48 -5.49 -14.10
C MET A 183 -4.02 -4.50 -15.19
N PRO A 184 -4.75 -4.44 -16.31
CA PRO A 184 -4.47 -3.52 -17.41
C PRO A 184 -4.44 -2.08 -16.91
N VAL A 185 -3.56 -1.26 -17.50
CA VAL A 185 -3.40 0.15 -17.10
C VAL A 185 -3.84 1.06 -18.24
N ALA A 186 -4.99 1.71 -18.09
CA ALA A 186 -5.39 2.81 -18.94
C ALA A 186 -4.47 4.02 -18.67
N GLN A 187 -3.82 4.47 -19.74
CA GLN A 187 -2.84 5.56 -19.73
C GLN A 187 -3.48 6.83 -20.25
N ALA A 188 -2.84 7.94 -19.89
CA ALA A 188 -3.09 9.24 -20.46
C ALA A 188 -1.75 9.93 -20.73
N SER A 189 -1.81 10.96 -21.56
CA SER A 189 -0.75 11.91 -21.83
C SER A 189 -1.28 13.34 -21.66
N ARG A 190 -0.49 14.35 -22.02
CA ARG A 190 -0.99 15.73 -22.05
C ARG A 190 -2.10 15.94 -23.09
N ASP A 191 -2.02 15.20 -24.20
CA ASP A 191 -2.88 15.37 -25.37
C ASP A 191 -3.92 14.26 -25.52
N VAL A 192 -3.83 13.23 -24.67
CA VAL A 192 -4.71 12.05 -24.68
C VAL A 192 -5.26 11.80 -23.29
N ASP A 193 -6.59 11.90 -23.14
CA ASP A 193 -7.33 11.52 -21.94
C ASP A 193 -7.35 9.99 -21.76
N HIS A 194 -7.47 9.54 -20.49
CA HIS A 194 -7.62 8.13 -20.09
C HIS A 194 -8.72 7.41 -20.83
N SER A 195 -9.81 8.13 -21.15
CA SER A 195 -10.97 7.62 -21.86
C SER A 195 -10.61 6.98 -23.19
N LYS A 196 -9.61 7.48 -23.93
CA LYS A 196 -9.20 6.87 -25.21
C LYS A 196 -8.58 5.49 -25.02
N HIS A 197 -7.63 5.37 -24.08
CA HIS A 197 -6.99 4.08 -23.82
C HIS A 197 -7.97 3.11 -23.13
N LEU A 198 -8.84 3.60 -22.25
CA LEU A 198 -9.88 2.80 -21.64
C LEU A 198 -10.90 2.28 -22.67
N ALA A 199 -11.31 3.10 -23.64
CA ALA A 199 -12.19 2.67 -24.73
C ALA A 199 -11.57 1.50 -25.49
N TRP A 200 -10.28 1.58 -25.83
CA TRP A 200 -9.57 0.47 -26.45
C TRP A 200 -9.56 -0.80 -25.57
N LEU A 201 -9.32 -0.67 -24.26
CA LEU A 201 -9.38 -1.81 -23.34
C LEU A 201 -10.77 -2.46 -23.28
N ILE A 202 -11.83 -1.66 -23.44
CA ILE A 202 -13.21 -2.14 -23.49
C ILE A 202 -13.47 -2.85 -24.83
N GLU A 203 -13.15 -2.20 -25.95
CA GLU A 203 -13.33 -2.74 -27.31
C GLU A 203 -12.55 -4.04 -27.54
N ALA A 204 -11.35 -4.15 -26.95
CA ALA A 204 -10.53 -5.36 -27.01
C ALA A 204 -11.02 -6.49 -26.05
N GLY A 205 -12.11 -6.28 -25.31
CA GLY A 205 -12.64 -7.23 -24.32
C GLY A 205 -11.76 -7.42 -23.08
N VAL A 206 -10.74 -6.57 -22.91
CA VAL A 206 -9.73 -6.68 -21.84
C VAL A 206 -10.34 -6.27 -20.50
N ALA A 207 -11.10 -5.18 -20.46
CA ALA A 207 -11.76 -4.71 -19.23
C ALA A 207 -12.73 -5.76 -18.66
N GLU A 208 -13.53 -6.37 -19.52
CA GLU A 208 -14.46 -7.45 -19.16
C GLU A 208 -13.71 -8.69 -18.66
N LYS A 209 -12.71 -9.17 -19.42
CA LYS A 209 -11.94 -10.38 -19.09
C LYS A 209 -11.32 -10.33 -17.69
N TYR A 210 -10.71 -9.21 -17.31
CA TYR A 210 -9.99 -9.12 -16.04
C TYR A 210 -10.84 -8.57 -14.89
N GLY A 211 -11.98 -7.93 -15.19
CA GLY A 211 -12.87 -7.29 -14.22
C GLY A 211 -12.21 -6.17 -13.43
N VAL A 212 -11.09 -5.62 -13.94
CA VAL A 212 -10.35 -4.51 -13.33
C VAL A 212 -9.59 -3.73 -14.40
N VAL A 213 -9.52 -2.41 -14.25
CA VAL A 213 -8.62 -1.53 -14.99
C VAL A 213 -7.99 -0.54 -14.02
N ALA A 214 -6.70 -0.27 -14.16
CA ALA A 214 -6.02 0.79 -13.44
C ALA A 214 -5.91 2.06 -14.27
N LEU A 215 -6.00 3.23 -13.63
CA LEU A 215 -5.71 4.53 -14.24
C LEU A 215 -4.27 4.93 -13.88
N GLY A 216 -3.39 4.82 -14.85
CA GLY A 216 -2.00 5.27 -14.77
C GLY A 216 -1.85 6.76 -15.04
N SER A 217 -0.66 7.33 -14.95
CA SER A 217 -0.34 8.74 -15.29
C SER A 217 -1.11 9.87 -14.58
N LEU A 218 -2.20 9.61 -13.85
CA LEU A 218 -2.97 10.64 -13.14
C LEU A 218 -2.14 11.38 -12.11
N LYS A 219 -1.25 10.70 -11.40
CA LYS A 219 -0.33 11.36 -10.47
C LYS A 219 0.54 12.42 -11.14
N VAL A 220 0.98 12.15 -12.38
CA VAL A 220 1.82 13.08 -13.15
C VAL A 220 0.98 14.21 -13.74
N LEU A 221 -0.17 13.90 -14.32
CA LEU A 221 -1.00 14.85 -15.05
C LEU A 221 -1.88 15.72 -14.13
N ALA A 222 -2.55 15.11 -13.16
CA ALA A 222 -3.43 15.80 -12.24
C ALA A 222 -2.69 16.34 -11.00
N GLY A 223 -1.57 15.74 -10.60
CA GLY A 223 -0.84 16.13 -9.39
C GLY A 223 -1.73 16.11 -8.16
N ARG A 224 -1.88 17.27 -7.48
CA ARG A 224 -2.79 17.47 -6.34
C ARG A 224 -4.15 18.09 -6.71
N GLN A 225 -4.43 18.27 -8.00
CA GLN A 225 -5.66 18.92 -8.45
C GLN A 225 -6.85 17.96 -8.34
N LYS A 226 -7.59 18.05 -7.22
CA LYS A 226 -8.76 17.19 -6.91
C LYS A 226 -9.79 17.13 -8.03
N ARG A 227 -10.03 18.26 -8.71
CA ARG A 227 -10.98 18.33 -9.83
C ARG A 227 -10.55 17.41 -10.99
N ALA A 228 -9.28 17.42 -11.37
CA ALA A 228 -8.78 16.60 -12.48
C ALA A 228 -8.85 15.10 -12.16
N TRP A 229 -8.49 14.70 -10.94
CA TRP A 229 -8.66 13.31 -10.48
C TRP A 229 -10.12 12.85 -10.55
N ARG A 230 -11.04 13.68 -10.04
CA ARG A 230 -12.47 13.39 -10.05
C ARG A 230 -12.97 13.25 -11.48
N GLU A 231 -12.66 14.21 -12.33
CA GLU A 231 -13.09 14.21 -13.73
C GLU A 231 -12.63 12.94 -14.46
N ALA A 232 -11.37 12.54 -14.32
CA ALA A 232 -10.87 11.30 -14.92
C ALA A 232 -11.62 10.05 -14.40
N VAL A 233 -11.88 9.99 -13.09
CA VAL A 233 -12.63 8.86 -12.49
C VAL A 233 -14.07 8.82 -12.99
N TYR A 234 -14.80 9.93 -12.95
CA TYR A 234 -16.20 9.97 -13.39
C TYR A 234 -16.33 9.66 -14.88
N ARG A 235 -15.44 10.21 -15.73
CA ARG A 235 -15.41 9.88 -17.16
C ARG A 235 -15.14 8.40 -17.40
N SER A 236 -14.13 7.84 -16.72
CA SER A 236 -13.78 6.43 -16.85
C SER A 236 -14.92 5.51 -16.39
N ARG A 237 -15.61 5.91 -15.32
CA ARG A 237 -16.76 5.18 -14.77
C ARG A 237 -17.97 5.23 -15.69
N GLY A 238 -18.32 6.42 -16.17
CA GLY A 238 -19.39 6.58 -17.16
C GLY A 238 -19.14 5.72 -18.40
N LEU A 239 -17.91 5.72 -18.92
CA LEU A 239 -17.56 4.91 -20.09
C LEU A 239 -17.71 3.39 -19.83
N LEU A 240 -17.31 2.91 -18.65
CA LEU A 240 -17.53 1.50 -18.27
C LEU A 240 -19.03 1.18 -18.14
N GLU A 241 -19.82 2.06 -17.50
CA GLU A 241 -21.26 1.89 -17.33
C GLU A 241 -22.00 1.89 -18.68
N GLU A 242 -21.63 2.77 -19.61
CA GLU A 242 -22.18 2.84 -20.98
C GLU A 242 -22.01 1.53 -21.75
N HIS A 243 -20.97 0.75 -21.43
CA HIS A 243 -20.68 -0.56 -22.04
C HIS A 243 -21.16 -1.74 -21.20
N GLY A 244 -21.97 -1.53 -20.16
CA GLY A 244 -22.46 -2.59 -19.28
C GLY A 244 -21.40 -3.17 -18.33
N LEU A 245 -20.26 -2.50 -18.19
CA LEU A 245 -19.10 -2.92 -17.38
C LEU A 245 -19.01 -2.16 -16.05
N GLY A 246 -20.14 -1.69 -15.51
CA GLY A 246 -20.21 -0.87 -14.27
C GLY A 246 -19.57 -1.54 -13.04
N ASP A 247 -19.60 -2.87 -12.97
CA ASP A 247 -19.00 -3.66 -11.89
C ASP A 247 -17.48 -3.83 -12.00
N THR A 248 -16.87 -3.42 -13.12
CA THR A 248 -15.41 -3.47 -13.32
C THR A 248 -14.71 -2.65 -12.25
N MET A 249 -13.70 -3.21 -11.59
CA MET A 249 -12.95 -2.46 -10.59
C MET A 249 -12.06 -1.40 -11.25
N LEU A 250 -12.02 -0.19 -10.69
CA LEU A 250 -11.17 0.89 -11.19
C LEU A 250 -10.08 1.15 -10.14
N HIS A 251 -8.85 0.89 -10.52
CA HIS A 251 -7.70 1.09 -9.67
C HIS A 251 -7.05 2.45 -9.98
N LEU A 252 -6.63 3.22 -8.99
CA LEU A 252 -6.04 4.55 -9.15
C LEU A 252 -4.60 4.49 -8.68
N PHE A 253 -3.65 4.78 -9.56
CA PHE A 253 -2.25 4.80 -9.15
C PHE A 253 -1.84 6.16 -8.59
N GLY A 254 -1.58 6.21 -7.28
CA GLY A 254 -0.91 7.34 -6.63
C GLY A 254 -1.82 8.53 -6.34
N ALA A 255 -3.13 8.31 -6.21
CA ALA A 255 -4.11 9.35 -5.87
C ALA A 255 -3.84 9.93 -4.49
N PRO A 256 -3.52 11.24 -4.32
CA PRO A 256 -3.27 11.82 -3.01
C PRO A 256 -4.39 11.54 -2.00
N LEU A 257 -4.05 11.44 -0.71
CA LEU A 257 -5.02 10.98 0.28
C LEU A 257 -6.20 11.94 0.39
N ASP A 258 -5.89 13.22 0.46
CA ASP A 258 -6.89 14.27 0.48
C ASP A 258 -7.78 14.23 -0.76
N VAL A 259 -7.27 13.80 -1.92
CA VAL A 259 -8.09 13.49 -3.09
C VAL A 259 -8.98 12.28 -2.82
N ALA A 260 -8.44 11.15 -2.36
CA ALA A 260 -9.22 9.92 -2.15
C ALA A 260 -10.30 10.04 -1.05
N VAL A 261 -10.06 10.83 0.01
CA VAL A 261 -10.94 10.98 1.17
C VAL A 261 -11.97 12.08 1.00
N THR A 262 -11.59 13.21 0.39
CA THR A 262 -12.54 14.34 0.22
C THR A 262 -13.35 14.23 -1.06
N SER A 263 -12.94 13.38 -2.00
CA SER A 263 -13.72 13.11 -3.21
C SER A 263 -14.73 12.01 -2.90
N LYS A 264 -16.02 12.28 -3.10
CA LYS A 264 -17.04 11.24 -3.26
C LYS A 264 -16.77 10.50 -4.58
N LEU A 265 -15.76 9.62 -4.58
CA LEU A 265 -15.45 8.79 -5.73
C LEU A 265 -16.53 7.71 -5.87
N PRO A 266 -16.87 7.30 -7.10
CA PRO A 266 -17.76 6.18 -7.33
C PRO A 266 -17.25 4.89 -6.64
N PRO A 267 -18.16 4.03 -6.14
CA PRO A 267 -17.83 2.72 -5.60
C PRO A 267 -16.93 1.90 -6.55
N GLY A 268 -16.09 1.04 -5.99
CA GLY A 268 -15.15 0.23 -6.78
C GLY A 268 -13.91 0.97 -7.28
N SER A 269 -13.73 2.24 -6.92
CA SER A 269 -12.54 3.05 -7.26
C SER A 269 -11.53 3.05 -6.10
N TRP A 270 -10.32 2.51 -6.28
CA TRP A 270 -9.35 2.27 -5.19
C TRP A 270 -7.96 2.79 -5.50
N ASP A 271 -7.31 3.51 -4.57
CA ASP A 271 -5.88 3.83 -4.68
C ASP A 271 -4.99 2.69 -4.16
N SER A 272 -3.89 2.41 -4.85
CA SER A 272 -2.76 1.61 -4.31
C SER A 272 -1.67 2.54 -3.81
N LYS A 273 -1.32 2.43 -2.52
CA LYS A 273 0.07 2.33 -2.03
C LYS A 273 0.11 1.54 -0.72
N THR A 274 0.68 0.34 -0.80
CA THR A 274 1.39 -0.42 0.25
C THR A 274 1.25 0.13 1.69
N TRP A 275 0.42 -0.58 2.49
CA TRP A 275 0.20 -0.51 3.96
C TRP A 275 -0.55 0.72 4.51
N THR A 276 -1.84 0.58 4.94
CA THR A 276 -2.47 1.33 6.09
C THR A 276 -4.01 1.16 6.24
N PHE A 277 -4.48 0.39 7.26
CA PHE A 277 -5.83 -0.07 7.74
C PHE A 277 -7.16 0.79 7.54
N PRO A 278 -8.40 0.22 7.76
CA PRO A 278 -9.72 0.71 7.27
C PRO A 278 -10.29 1.92 7.95
N ARG A 279 -11.19 2.69 7.33
CA ARG A 279 -12.23 2.54 6.26
C ARG A 279 -13.69 2.69 6.74
N VAL A 280 -13.90 3.23 7.97
CA VAL A 280 -14.92 4.27 8.32
C VAL A 280 -14.81 4.74 9.79
N PRO A 281 -15.34 5.94 10.16
CA PRO A 281 -15.41 7.19 9.39
C PRO A 281 -14.23 8.09 9.74
N TYR A 282 -13.75 8.89 8.77
CA TYR A 282 -12.60 9.84 8.82
C TYR A 282 -11.18 9.32 8.44
N LEU A 283 -11.13 8.26 7.63
CA LEU A 283 -10.01 7.60 6.91
C LEU A 283 -8.74 8.34 6.46
N TRP A 284 -7.56 7.68 6.52
CA TRP A 284 -6.27 8.16 5.95
C TRP A 284 -5.32 7.03 5.43
N SER A 285 -4.52 7.30 4.38
CA SER A 285 -3.43 6.48 3.80
C SER A 285 -2.08 7.21 3.91
N ALA A 286 -1.05 6.52 4.37
CA ALA A 286 0.26 7.12 4.64
C ALA A 286 1.17 7.22 3.40
N LYS A 287 1.35 8.43 2.83
CA LYS A 287 2.15 8.66 1.61
C LYS A 287 3.57 9.16 1.90
N GLY A 288 3.85 9.66 3.11
CA GLY A 288 5.19 10.04 3.57
C GLY A 288 5.58 9.40 4.92
N ALA A 289 6.87 9.50 5.30
CA ALA A 289 7.39 8.96 6.56
C ALA A 289 6.63 9.52 7.79
N THR A 290 6.30 10.81 7.78
CA THR A 290 5.52 11.48 8.83
C THR A 290 4.12 10.89 8.96
N GLU A 291 3.41 10.67 7.87
CA GLU A 291 2.07 10.09 7.88
C GLU A 291 2.12 8.62 8.33
N ARG A 292 3.15 7.87 7.91
CA ARG A 292 3.36 6.48 8.35
C ARG A 292 3.53 6.40 9.86
N LEU A 293 4.28 7.34 10.44
CA LEU A 293 4.44 7.46 11.89
C LEU A 293 3.13 7.81 12.58
N VAL A 294 2.34 8.74 12.04
CA VAL A 294 1.01 9.09 12.58
C VAL A 294 0.08 7.89 12.64
N PHE A 295 -0.08 7.15 11.53
CA PHE A 295 -1.00 6.01 11.49
C PHE A 295 -0.50 4.82 12.26
N PHE A 296 0.82 4.60 12.26
CA PHE A 296 1.42 3.59 13.12
C PHE A 296 1.16 3.91 14.60
N THR A 297 1.34 5.16 15.01
CA THR A 297 1.04 5.60 16.37
C THR A 297 -0.44 5.46 16.73
N ALA A 298 -1.37 5.90 15.86
CA ALA A 298 -2.80 5.72 16.10
C ALA A 298 -3.20 4.24 16.20
N PHE A 299 -2.59 3.37 15.40
CA PHE A 299 -2.75 1.92 15.51
C PHE A 299 -2.25 1.40 16.86
N LEU A 300 -1.06 1.83 17.29
CA LEU A 300 -0.49 1.44 18.59
C LEU A 300 -1.33 1.93 19.76
N GLU A 301 -1.87 3.16 19.69
CA GLU A 301 -2.81 3.69 20.68
C GLU A 301 -4.07 2.84 20.75
N ARG A 302 -4.67 2.51 19.60
CA ARG A 302 -5.85 1.64 19.55
C ARG A 302 -5.58 0.23 20.09
N MET A 303 -4.40 -0.32 19.82
CA MET A 303 -4.00 -1.60 20.41
C MET A 303 -3.89 -1.50 21.93
N VAL A 304 -3.29 -0.45 22.47
CA VAL A 304 -3.18 -0.23 23.92
C VAL A 304 -4.57 -0.16 24.55
N GLU A 305 -5.50 0.59 23.96
CA GLU A 305 -6.89 0.65 24.43
C GLU A 305 -7.53 -0.74 24.50
N LEU A 306 -7.44 -1.52 23.41
CA LEU A 306 -8.01 -2.87 23.36
C LEU A 306 -7.36 -3.83 24.35
N LEU A 307 -6.05 -3.68 24.57
CA LEU A 307 -5.27 -4.47 25.53
C LEU A 307 -5.35 -3.91 26.96
N MET A 308 -6.13 -2.86 27.22
CA MET A 308 -6.36 -2.32 28.56
C MET A 308 -7.84 -2.31 28.96
N ALA A 309 -8.75 -2.43 27.99
CA ALA A 309 -10.20 -2.45 28.22
C ALA A 309 -10.75 -3.78 28.76
N GLY A 310 -9.89 -4.76 29.05
CA GLY A 310 -10.22 -6.00 29.75
C GLY A 310 -9.10 -6.40 30.68
#